data_AF-A0A6N7SIG0-F1
#
_entry.id   AF-A0A6N7SIG0-F1
#
_cell.length_a   1.000
_cell.length_b   1.000
_cell.length_c   1.000
_cell.angle_alpha   90.00
_cell.angle_beta   90.00
_cell.angle_gamma   90.00
#
_symmetry.space_group_name_H-M   'P 1'
#
loop_
_entity.id
_entity.type
_entity.pdbx_description
1 polymer ?
#
loop_
_entity_poly.entity_id
_entity_poly.type
_entity_poly.pdbx_seq_one_letter_code
_entity_poly.pdbx_strand_id
1 'polypeptide(L)'
;MNGANKRLPEAFGDRIAFLRKLKGLTQAQLAEQLGISAQAVSKWESGLSCPDIMMLVPLADIFGISTDVLLGGGQLSGGDTAEAAEETPLREEAPDASGAEPNGEEHQNCAAGEDIPPEEDVPLQKLELEKVIHENHVTIHSLHIDISMAEAIVREGDEFALDLSGYPDGDCREEVKDGVWKIKDKGYKGLFVLNNITNLFSERKIVIIIPKGYRFRDVKIKLGAGKLVGRGILAETSRLDLGAGEVVLADYYSGPAKINCGMGKVLLEGRLTGKCKLDCGMGEIAASLTVPSDYGYRVKVGMGDVRVGDDRFGGMGGTYKSNLQAENFFDINCGMGSVKVVLDR
;
A
#
# COMPACT_ATOMS: atom_id res chain seq x y z
N MET A 1 -24.92 12.93 24.71
CA MET A 1 -24.11 13.40 23.57
C MET A 1 -23.11 12.30 23.25
N ASN A 2 -23.34 11.56 22.15
CA ASN A 2 -22.47 10.43 21.74
C ASN A 2 -21.24 10.98 21.01
N GLY A 3 -20.08 10.95 21.67
CA GLY A 3 -18.79 11.15 21.03
C GLY A 3 -18.41 9.91 20.22
N ALA A 4 -18.74 9.89 18.93
CA ALA A 4 -18.31 8.83 18.03
C ALA A 4 -16.79 8.90 17.84
N ASN A 5 -16.05 7.93 18.38
CA ASN A 5 -14.62 7.73 18.12
C ASN A 5 -14.41 7.49 16.62
N LYS A 6 -13.97 8.51 15.86
CA LYS A 6 -13.66 8.38 14.43
C LYS A 6 -12.23 7.89 14.25
N ARG A 7 -12.05 6.74 13.60
CA ARG A 7 -10.72 6.26 13.20
C ARG A 7 -10.16 7.13 12.06
N LEU A 8 -8.88 7.50 12.18
CA LEU A 8 -8.16 8.27 11.18
C LEU A 8 -7.52 7.36 10.12
N PRO A 9 -7.39 7.79 8.85
CA PRO A 9 -6.73 7.03 7.79
C PRO A 9 -5.26 6.69 8.13
N GLU A 10 -4.79 5.48 7.83
CA GLU A 10 -3.41 5.06 8.14
C GLU A 10 -2.34 5.79 7.30
N ALA A 11 -2.65 6.09 6.02
CA ALA A 11 -1.72 6.82 5.16
C ALA A 11 -1.67 8.32 5.51
N PHE A 12 -0.46 8.87 5.59
CA PHE A 12 -0.24 10.25 6.05
C PHE A 12 -0.96 11.30 5.18
N GLY A 13 -0.90 11.14 3.85
CA GLY A 13 -1.60 12.03 2.91
C GLY A 13 -3.12 12.00 3.07
N ASP A 14 -3.70 10.80 3.17
CA ASP A 14 -5.13 10.60 3.39
C ASP A 14 -5.59 11.18 4.73
N ARG A 15 -4.74 11.08 5.76
CA ARG A 15 -4.98 11.66 7.08
C ARG A 15 -5.01 13.19 7.03
N ILE A 16 -4.08 13.82 6.34
CA ILE A 16 -4.11 15.27 6.08
C ILE A 16 -5.41 15.65 5.36
N ALA A 17 -5.77 14.91 4.30
CA ALA A 17 -6.99 15.17 3.54
C ALA A 17 -8.25 15.03 4.40
N PHE A 18 -8.29 14.01 5.26
CA PHE A 18 -9.40 13.74 6.18
C PHE A 18 -9.54 14.85 7.22
N LEU A 19 -8.45 15.21 7.90
CA LEU A 19 -8.44 16.25 8.94
C LEU A 19 -8.78 17.63 8.36
N ARG A 20 -8.25 17.95 7.17
CA ARG A 20 -8.60 19.17 6.43
C ARG A 20 -10.10 19.24 6.14
N LYS A 21 -10.68 18.15 5.60
CA LYS A 21 -12.12 18.08 5.31
C LYS A 21 -12.95 18.17 6.59
N LEU A 22 -12.48 17.58 7.69
CA LEU A 22 -13.15 17.65 8.99
C LEU A 22 -13.17 19.08 9.55
N LYS A 23 -12.14 19.89 9.26
CA LYS A 23 -12.10 21.34 9.54
C LYS A 23 -12.84 22.20 8.48
N GLY A 24 -13.43 21.60 7.45
CA GLY A 24 -14.14 22.31 6.39
C GLY A 24 -13.25 23.16 5.46
N LEU A 25 -11.93 22.91 5.47
CA LEU A 25 -10.97 23.69 4.68
C LEU A 25 -10.85 23.12 3.26
N THR A 26 -10.65 23.98 2.27
CA THR A 26 -10.17 23.59 0.92
C THR A 26 -8.65 23.41 0.92
N GLN A 27 -8.09 22.72 -0.09
CA GLN A 27 -6.63 22.59 -0.24
C GLN A 27 -5.94 23.96 -0.35
N ALA A 28 -6.59 24.93 -1.01
CA ALA A 28 -6.08 26.29 -1.14
C ALA A 28 -6.06 27.01 0.21
N GLN A 29 -7.10 26.87 1.03
CA GLN A 29 -7.17 27.50 2.36
C GLN A 29 -6.17 26.88 3.34
N LEU A 30 -5.97 25.55 3.30
CA LEU A 30 -4.93 24.91 4.10
C LEU A 30 -3.54 25.38 3.68
N ALA A 31 -3.29 25.51 2.38
CA ALA A 31 -2.03 26.00 1.85
C ALA A 31 -1.76 27.47 2.24
N GLU A 32 -2.79 28.31 2.22
CA GLU A 32 -2.72 29.71 2.65
C GLU A 32 -2.34 29.82 4.14
N GLN A 33 -2.96 29.03 5.02
CA GLN A 33 -2.62 29.01 6.45
C GLN A 33 -1.19 28.50 6.71
N LEU A 34 -0.67 27.63 5.86
CA LEU A 34 0.69 27.09 5.97
C LEU A 34 1.74 27.92 5.22
N GLY A 35 1.35 28.96 4.48
CA GLY A 35 2.27 29.78 3.68
C GLY A 35 2.92 29.04 2.50
N ILE A 36 2.24 28.04 1.93
CA ILE A 36 2.72 27.20 0.83
C ILE A 36 1.78 27.23 -0.38
N SER A 37 2.14 26.53 -1.47
CA SER A 37 1.26 26.41 -2.64
C SER A 37 0.18 25.34 -2.44
N ALA A 38 -1.02 25.57 -2.98
CA ALA A 38 -2.10 24.57 -3.00
C ALA A 38 -1.67 23.26 -3.69
N GLN A 39 -0.73 23.36 -4.65
CA GLN A 39 -0.15 22.20 -5.32
C GLN A 39 0.70 21.34 -4.37
N ALA A 40 1.37 21.92 -3.38
CA ALA A 40 2.09 21.18 -2.35
C ALA A 40 1.12 20.34 -1.51
N VAL A 41 0.05 20.95 -1.01
CA VAL A 41 -1.02 20.25 -0.27
C VAL A 41 -1.65 19.14 -1.12
N SER A 42 -1.94 19.42 -2.39
CA SER A 42 -2.47 18.42 -3.32
C SER A 42 -1.53 17.22 -3.49
N LYS A 43 -0.22 17.45 -3.60
CA LYS A 43 0.79 16.38 -3.67
C LYS A 43 0.92 15.60 -2.36
N TRP A 44 0.72 16.25 -1.22
CA TRP A 44 0.69 15.58 0.09
C TRP A 44 -0.52 14.66 0.20
N GLU A 45 -1.71 15.17 -0.11
CA GLU A 45 -2.96 14.41 -0.03
C GLU A 45 -3.06 13.28 -1.05
N SER A 46 -2.33 13.37 -2.18
CA SER A 46 -2.23 12.31 -3.19
C SER A 46 -1.05 11.36 -2.99
N GLY A 47 -0.28 11.51 -1.89
CA GLY A 47 0.87 10.65 -1.60
C GLY A 47 2.06 10.81 -2.54
N LEU A 48 2.06 11.83 -3.40
CA LEU A 48 3.15 12.14 -4.35
C LEU A 48 4.37 12.78 -3.66
N SER A 49 4.19 13.35 -2.47
CA SER A 49 5.26 13.89 -1.62
C SER A 49 4.79 13.94 -0.16
N CYS A 50 5.70 14.15 0.79
CA CYS A 50 5.36 14.41 2.18
C CYS A 50 5.63 15.87 2.57
N PRO A 51 4.87 16.42 3.54
CA PRO A 51 5.28 17.61 4.27
C PRO A 51 6.66 17.45 4.89
N ASP A 52 7.45 18.52 4.87
CA ASP A 52 8.71 18.58 5.62
C ASP A 52 8.44 18.52 7.13
N ILE A 53 9.44 18.11 7.92
CA ILE A 53 9.37 18.00 9.38
C ILE A 53 8.89 19.30 10.04
N MET A 54 9.29 20.45 9.48
CA MET A 54 8.89 21.78 9.96
C MET A 54 7.39 22.07 9.77
N MET A 55 6.69 21.32 8.92
CA MET A 55 5.25 21.46 8.67
C MET A 55 4.39 20.62 9.62
N LEU A 56 4.98 19.70 10.39
CA LEU A 56 4.23 18.77 11.23
C LEU A 56 3.51 19.47 12.39
N VAL A 57 4.19 20.39 13.08
CA VAL A 57 3.59 21.15 14.20
C VAL A 57 2.51 22.11 13.69
N PRO A 58 2.74 22.94 12.66
CA PRO A 58 1.69 23.78 12.08
C PRO A 58 0.47 23.01 11.60
N LEU A 59 0.65 21.83 10.98
CA LEU A 59 -0.46 20.97 10.56
C LEU A 59 -1.26 20.47 11.78
N ALA A 60 -0.57 20.01 12.82
CA ALA A 60 -1.18 19.53 14.05
C ALA A 60 -2.01 20.64 14.73
N ASP A 61 -1.47 21.87 14.79
CA ASP A 61 -2.14 23.05 15.35
C ASP A 61 -3.41 23.41 14.56
N ILE A 62 -3.33 23.49 13.23
CA ILE A 62 -4.48 23.78 12.36
C ILE A 62 -5.59 22.72 12.53
N PHE A 63 -5.19 21.45 12.67
CA PHE A 63 -6.12 20.35 12.84
C PHE A 63 -6.61 20.19 14.29
N GLY A 64 -5.97 20.85 15.26
CA GLY A 64 -6.29 20.73 16.69
C GLY A 64 -6.07 19.32 17.20
N ILE A 65 -4.96 18.69 16.83
CA ILE A 65 -4.57 17.35 17.28
C ILE A 65 -3.10 17.34 17.67
N SER A 66 -2.63 16.30 18.37
CA SER A 66 -1.19 16.12 18.58
C SER A 66 -0.48 15.66 17.30
N THR A 67 0.81 15.94 17.20
CA THR A 67 1.67 15.40 16.13
C THR A 67 1.72 13.88 16.14
N ASP A 68 1.55 13.23 17.30
CA ASP A 68 1.46 11.78 17.40
C ASP A 68 0.21 11.24 16.69
N VAL A 69 -0.96 11.86 16.94
CA VAL A 69 -2.21 11.55 16.22
C VAL A 69 -2.08 11.86 14.73
N LEU A 70 -1.34 12.92 14.36
CA LEU A 70 -1.07 13.26 12.96
C LEU A 70 -0.18 12.21 12.27
N LEU A 71 0.80 11.64 12.97
CA LEU A 71 1.76 10.66 12.43
C LEU A 71 1.30 9.20 12.52
N GLY A 72 0.18 8.93 13.20
CA GLY A 72 -0.46 7.61 13.22
C GLY A 72 -0.50 6.92 14.59
N GLY A 73 -0.07 7.58 15.67
CA GLY A 73 0.01 7.01 17.03
C GLY A 73 -1.29 7.01 17.85
N GLY A 74 -2.41 7.57 17.36
CA GLY A 74 -3.62 7.68 18.18
C GLY A 74 -4.96 7.74 17.43
N GLN A 75 -6.05 7.58 18.20
CA GLN A 75 -7.45 7.79 17.77
C GLN A 75 -7.91 9.19 18.17
N LEU A 76 -8.88 9.77 17.45
CA LEU A 76 -9.50 11.05 17.85
C LEU A 76 -10.38 10.81 19.08
N SER A 77 -9.90 11.14 20.27
CA SER A 77 -10.70 11.04 21.49
C SER A 77 -11.58 12.28 21.63
N GLY A 78 -12.77 12.12 22.20
CA GLY A 78 -13.74 13.22 22.39
C GLY A 78 -13.29 14.36 23.32
N GLY A 79 -12.04 14.37 23.77
CA GLY A 79 -11.42 15.42 24.59
C GLY A 79 -10.39 16.28 23.85
N ASP A 80 -10.04 15.97 22.60
CA ASP A 80 -8.99 16.70 21.85
C ASP A 80 -9.48 18.02 21.23
N THR A 81 -10.72 18.43 21.52
CA THR A 81 -11.20 19.80 21.28
C THR A 81 -11.35 20.52 22.61
N ALA A 82 -10.27 21.12 23.10
CA ALA A 82 -10.35 22.13 24.16
C ALA A 82 -9.38 23.29 23.89
N GLU A 83 -10.00 24.46 23.71
CA GLU A 83 -9.52 25.82 24.00
C GLU A 83 -8.39 26.46 23.18
N ALA A 84 -8.80 27.28 22.20
CA ALA A 84 -8.10 28.53 21.87
C ALA A 84 -9.08 29.57 21.28
N ALA A 85 -9.94 30.12 22.14
CA ALA A 85 -10.60 31.43 22.05
C ALA A 85 -11.28 31.61 23.42
N GLU A 86 -11.01 32.61 24.26
CA GLU A 86 -10.61 34.00 24.06
C GLU A 86 -9.86 34.51 25.30
N GLU A 87 -9.02 35.54 25.17
CA GLU A 87 -9.17 36.79 25.93
C GLU A 87 -8.13 37.84 25.47
N THR A 88 -8.59 38.94 24.89
CA THR A 88 -8.49 40.26 25.53
C THR A 88 -9.30 41.31 24.76
N PRO A 89 -10.35 41.88 25.37
CA PRO A 89 -11.18 42.94 24.78
C PRO A 89 -10.65 44.35 25.12
N LEU A 90 -10.87 45.29 24.20
CA LEU A 90 -10.85 46.73 24.47
C LEU A 90 -12.29 47.19 24.82
N ARG A 91 -12.35 48.02 25.86
CA ARG A 91 -13.48 48.74 26.52
C ARG A 91 -14.57 49.26 25.56
N GLU A 92 -15.85 49.43 25.94
CA GLU A 92 -16.42 50.22 27.05
C GLU A 92 -17.87 49.80 27.42
N GLU A 93 -18.14 49.86 28.74
CA GLU A 93 -19.35 50.23 29.51
C GLU A 93 -20.75 49.55 29.35
N ALA A 94 -21.28 49.14 30.53
CA ALA A 94 -22.62 48.65 30.88
C ALA A 94 -23.62 49.82 31.11
N PRO A 95 -24.89 49.66 31.59
CA PRO A 95 -25.61 48.49 32.14
C PRO A 95 -27.05 48.30 31.53
N ASP A 96 -27.85 47.26 31.84
CA ASP A 96 -28.68 47.17 33.06
C ASP A 96 -29.58 45.90 33.11
N ALA A 97 -29.79 45.45 34.37
CA ALA A 97 -30.92 44.79 35.03
C ALA A 97 -31.61 43.49 34.57
N SER A 98 -31.65 42.58 35.57
CA SER A 98 -32.77 41.73 36.04
C SER A 98 -33.16 40.54 35.16
N GLY A 99 -33.49 39.36 35.67
CA GLY A 99 -33.69 38.83 37.02
C GLY A 99 -34.43 37.48 36.91
N ALA A 100 -34.45 36.72 38.01
CA ALA A 100 -35.31 35.55 38.29
C ALA A 100 -34.88 34.16 37.75
N GLU A 101 -34.35 33.34 38.67
CA GLU A 101 -34.72 31.91 38.84
C GLU A 101 -36.17 31.82 39.43
N PRO A 102 -36.83 30.65 39.71
CA PRO A 102 -36.30 29.27 39.83
C PRO A 102 -37.29 28.11 39.49
N ASN A 103 -36.86 26.88 39.85
CA ASN A 103 -37.62 25.73 40.38
C ASN A 103 -38.17 24.61 39.48
N GLY A 104 -37.95 23.39 40.00
CA GLY A 104 -38.78 22.18 39.80
C GLY A 104 -37.96 20.97 39.33
N GLU A 105 -37.41 20.12 40.22
CA GLU A 105 -38.07 18.90 40.78
C GLU A 105 -38.40 17.84 39.70
N GLU A 106 -38.20 16.52 39.83
CA GLU A 106 -37.53 15.63 40.77
C GLU A 106 -37.69 14.19 40.16
N HIS A 107 -36.94 13.24 40.70
CA HIS A 107 -37.25 11.80 40.78
C HIS A 107 -37.03 10.80 39.62
N GLN A 108 -36.05 9.91 39.88
CA GLN A 108 -36.14 8.43 39.96
C GLN A 108 -36.69 7.66 38.74
N ASN A 109 -35.84 6.82 38.14
CA ASN A 109 -35.87 5.38 38.44
C ASN A 109 -34.66 4.62 37.90
N CYS A 110 -34.11 3.75 38.73
CA CYS A 110 -33.24 2.65 38.35
C CYS A 110 -34.13 1.47 37.89
N ALA A 111 -33.78 0.80 36.78
CA ALA A 111 -33.93 -0.66 36.67
C ALA A 111 -33.36 -1.20 35.34
N ALA A 112 -32.74 -2.38 35.50
CA ALA A 112 -32.58 -3.46 34.53
C ALA A 112 -31.57 -3.27 33.40
N GLY A 113 -30.51 -4.08 33.48
CA GLY A 113 -29.61 -4.34 32.38
C GLY A 113 -30.31 -5.08 31.25
N GLU A 114 -29.92 -4.74 30.04
CA GLU A 114 -30.09 -5.59 28.88
C GLU A 114 -28.68 -5.96 28.41
N ASP A 115 -28.42 -7.26 28.45
CA ASP A 115 -27.22 -7.88 27.90
C ASP A 115 -27.09 -7.49 26.43
N ILE A 116 -26.07 -6.70 26.10
CA ILE A 116 -25.69 -6.40 24.72
C ILE A 116 -25.03 -7.68 24.18
N PRO A 117 -25.55 -8.29 23.10
CA PRO A 117 -24.90 -9.45 22.50
C PRO A 117 -23.51 -9.05 22.00
N PRO A 118 -22.50 -9.94 22.07
CA PRO A 118 -21.17 -9.63 21.59
C PRO A 118 -21.21 -9.19 20.13
N GLU A 119 -20.42 -8.17 19.78
CA GLU A 119 -20.24 -7.67 18.42
C GLU A 119 -19.93 -8.85 17.48
N GLU A 120 -20.82 -9.12 16.52
CA GLU A 120 -20.56 -10.09 15.46
C GLU A 120 -19.57 -9.48 14.46
N ASP A 121 -18.38 -10.09 14.38
CA ASP A 121 -17.41 -9.90 13.31
C ASP A 121 -18.08 -10.06 11.94
N VAL A 122 -18.18 -8.97 11.17
CA VAL A 122 -18.60 -9.07 9.76
C VAL A 122 -17.48 -9.80 9.00
N PRO A 123 -17.76 -10.90 8.28
CA PRO A 123 -16.70 -11.73 7.71
C PRO A 123 -15.92 -10.99 6.63
N LEU A 124 -14.63 -10.82 6.83
CA LEU A 124 -13.65 -10.92 5.75
C LEU A 124 -13.96 -12.22 4.96
N GLN A 125 -13.63 -12.29 3.67
CA GLN A 125 -13.67 -13.57 2.92
C GLN A 125 -12.81 -14.68 3.58
N LYS A 126 -12.05 -14.32 4.63
CA LYS A 126 -11.59 -15.14 5.75
C LYS A 126 -12.41 -16.40 6.02
N LEU A 127 -13.73 -16.30 6.19
CA LEU A 127 -14.54 -17.47 6.58
C LEU A 127 -14.58 -18.57 5.52
N GLU A 128 -14.48 -18.24 4.23
CA GLU A 128 -14.43 -19.25 3.17
C GLU A 128 -13.05 -19.89 3.08
N LEU A 129 -11.99 -19.09 3.21
CA LEU A 129 -10.62 -19.57 3.13
C LEU A 129 -10.25 -20.46 4.32
N GLU A 130 -10.58 -20.03 5.54
CA GLU A 130 -10.39 -20.82 6.76
C GLU A 130 -11.16 -22.14 6.69
N LYS A 131 -12.42 -22.12 6.23
CA LYS A 131 -13.20 -23.35 6.01
C LYS A 131 -12.53 -24.27 5.01
N VAL A 132 -12.09 -23.76 3.85
CA VAL A 132 -11.42 -24.59 2.83
C VAL A 132 -10.13 -25.21 3.37
N ILE A 133 -9.32 -24.44 4.10
CA ILE A 133 -8.07 -24.92 4.70
C ILE A 133 -8.36 -25.97 5.78
N HIS A 134 -9.29 -25.66 6.68
CA HIS A 134 -9.58 -26.48 7.87
C HIS A 134 -10.35 -27.77 7.52
N GLU A 135 -11.44 -27.67 6.78
CA GLU A 135 -12.32 -28.81 6.45
C GLU A 135 -11.67 -29.80 5.48
N ASN A 136 -10.78 -29.31 4.59
CA ASN A 136 -10.13 -30.15 3.59
C ASN A 136 -8.66 -30.48 3.93
N HIS A 137 -8.16 -30.07 5.10
CA HIS A 137 -6.75 -30.21 5.51
C HIS A 137 -5.75 -29.72 4.44
N VAL A 138 -6.10 -28.65 3.72
CA VAL A 138 -5.30 -28.15 2.60
C VAL A 138 -4.17 -27.28 3.13
N THR A 139 -2.93 -27.73 2.95
CA THR A 139 -1.75 -26.89 3.19
C THR A 139 -1.47 -26.05 1.96
N ILE A 140 -1.54 -24.72 2.08
CA ILE A 140 -1.22 -23.81 0.98
C ILE A 140 0.29 -23.83 0.73
N HIS A 141 0.75 -24.39 -0.38
CA HIS A 141 2.16 -24.33 -0.75
C HIS A 141 2.45 -23.31 -1.84
N SER A 142 1.44 -22.77 -2.55
CA SER A 142 1.68 -21.83 -3.66
C SER A 142 0.72 -20.66 -3.66
N LEU A 143 1.19 -19.49 -4.12
CA LEU A 143 0.40 -18.25 -4.24
C LEU A 143 0.43 -17.75 -5.68
N HIS A 144 -0.73 -17.71 -6.34
CA HIS A 144 -0.90 -17.24 -7.71
C HIS A 144 -1.80 -16.01 -7.77
N ILE A 145 -1.22 -14.85 -8.07
CA ILE A 145 -1.91 -13.57 -8.22
C ILE A 145 -1.97 -13.23 -9.71
N ASP A 146 -3.16 -13.01 -10.24
CA ASP A 146 -3.42 -12.66 -11.64
C ASP A 146 -4.34 -11.44 -11.70
N ILE A 147 -3.74 -10.26 -11.82
CA ILE A 147 -4.46 -8.98 -11.78
C ILE A 147 -4.40 -8.34 -13.17
N SER A 148 -5.58 -8.08 -13.73
CA SER A 148 -5.69 -7.40 -15.02
C SER A 148 -5.50 -5.89 -14.86
N MET A 149 -6.30 -5.29 -13.97
CA MET A 149 -6.40 -3.83 -13.83
C MET A 149 -6.85 -3.47 -12.41
N ALA A 150 -5.91 -3.32 -11.48
CA ALA A 150 -6.19 -2.93 -10.09
C ALA A 150 -4.93 -2.45 -9.36
N GLU A 151 -5.14 -1.87 -8.17
CA GLU A 151 -4.11 -1.83 -7.14
C GLU A 151 -4.21 -3.07 -6.23
N ALA A 152 -3.07 -3.68 -5.91
CA ALA A 152 -2.99 -4.77 -4.95
C ALA A 152 -1.88 -4.54 -3.92
N ILE A 153 -2.17 -4.93 -2.68
CA ILE A 153 -1.21 -4.91 -1.58
C ILE A 153 -1.03 -6.32 -1.05
N VAL A 154 0.22 -6.78 -0.99
CA VAL A 154 0.59 -7.99 -0.23
C VAL A 154 1.22 -7.56 1.08
N ARG A 155 0.62 -7.95 2.21
CA ARG A 155 1.16 -7.66 3.54
C ARG A 155 1.22 -8.91 4.41
N GLU A 156 2.13 -8.90 5.37
CA GLU A 156 2.19 -9.95 6.39
C GLU A 156 1.05 -9.78 7.40
N GLY A 157 0.55 -10.90 7.91
CA GLY A 157 -0.39 -11.02 9.02
C GLY A 157 -0.21 -12.37 9.71
N ASP A 158 -1.20 -12.80 10.48
CA ASP A 158 -1.13 -14.07 11.21
C ASP A 158 -1.74 -15.25 10.43
N GLU A 159 -2.49 -14.95 9.38
CA GLU A 159 -3.27 -15.92 8.59
C GLU A 159 -3.24 -15.57 7.10
N PHE A 160 -3.73 -16.50 6.29
CA PHE A 160 -4.08 -16.20 4.90
C PHE A 160 -5.42 -15.48 4.90
N ALA A 161 -5.52 -14.34 4.22
CA ALA A 161 -6.79 -13.66 4.01
C ALA A 161 -6.78 -12.79 2.76
N LEU A 162 -7.97 -12.63 2.16
CA LEU A 162 -8.23 -11.69 1.09
C LEU A 162 -9.25 -10.64 1.57
N ASP A 163 -8.87 -9.37 1.47
CA ASP A 163 -9.74 -8.24 1.76
C ASP A 163 -10.02 -7.46 0.47
N LEU A 164 -11.29 -7.49 0.07
CA LEU A 164 -11.85 -6.85 -1.11
C LEU A 164 -12.76 -5.66 -0.76
N SER A 165 -12.76 -5.19 0.49
CA SER A 165 -13.57 -4.04 0.92
C SER A 165 -13.26 -2.78 0.13
N GLY A 166 -12.01 -2.61 -0.30
CA GLY A 166 -11.56 -1.54 -1.18
C GLY A 166 -11.72 -1.83 -2.68
N TYR A 167 -12.44 -2.89 -3.08
CA TYR A 167 -12.60 -3.33 -4.47
C TYR A 167 -14.07 -3.39 -4.91
N PRO A 168 -14.82 -2.27 -4.87
CA PRO A 168 -16.23 -2.25 -5.27
C PRO A 168 -16.40 -2.55 -6.76
N ASP A 169 -17.49 -3.23 -7.11
CA ASP A 169 -17.92 -3.49 -8.50
C ASP A 169 -16.87 -4.16 -9.41
N GLY A 170 -15.96 -4.95 -8.82
CA GLY A 170 -14.92 -5.70 -9.53
C GLY A 170 -15.18 -7.20 -9.60
N ASP A 171 -14.56 -7.89 -10.57
CA ASP A 171 -14.61 -9.36 -10.74
C ASP A 171 -13.28 -9.96 -10.27
N CYS A 172 -12.98 -9.76 -8.97
CA CYS A 172 -11.90 -10.46 -8.29
C CYS A 172 -12.45 -11.76 -7.70
N ARG A 173 -11.75 -12.87 -7.93
CA ARG A 173 -12.13 -14.19 -7.45
C ARG A 173 -10.98 -14.85 -6.74
N GLU A 174 -11.31 -15.49 -5.64
CA GLU A 174 -10.41 -16.33 -4.85
C GLU A 174 -10.74 -17.81 -5.12
N GLU A 175 -9.70 -18.65 -5.20
CA GLU A 175 -9.84 -20.10 -5.29
C GLU A 175 -8.65 -20.75 -4.57
N VAL A 176 -8.92 -21.72 -3.69
CA VAL A 176 -7.89 -22.63 -3.20
C VAL A 176 -8.16 -24.02 -3.74
N LYS A 177 -7.17 -24.56 -4.46
CA LYS A 177 -7.24 -25.91 -5.02
C LYS A 177 -5.88 -26.58 -4.96
N ASP A 178 -5.83 -27.80 -4.44
CA ASP A 178 -4.62 -28.63 -4.35
C ASP A 178 -3.43 -27.87 -3.70
N GLY A 179 -3.68 -27.09 -2.66
CA GLY A 179 -2.65 -26.29 -1.97
C GLY A 179 -2.19 -25.04 -2.73
N VAL A 180 -2.84 -24.68 -3.84
CA VAL A 180 -2.59 -23.45 -4.58
C VAL A 180 -3.66 -22.43 -4.24
N TRP A 181 -3.25 -21.32 -3.64
CA TRP A 181 -4.10 -20.16 -3.41
C TRP A 181 -4.02 -19.21 -4.60
N LYS A 182 -5.15 -19.00 -5.26
CA LYS A 182 -5.23 -18.27 -6.51
C LYS A 182 -6.19 -17.09 -6.37
N ILE A 183 -5.69 -15.90 -6.69
CA ILE A 183 -6.44 -14.65 -6.67
C ILE A 183 -6.42 -14.09 -8.07
N LYS A 184 -7.59 -13.95 -8.69
CA LYS A 184 -7.73 -13.54 -10.09
C LYS A 184 -8.69 -12.37 -10.22
N ASP A 185 -8.18 -11.24 -10.66
CA ASP A 185 -8.96 -10.10 -11.14
C ASP A 185 -9.12 -10.17 -12.67
N LYS A 186 -10.37 -10.17 -13.14
CA LYS A 186 -10.68 -10.13 -14.58
C LYS A 186 -10.83 -8.72 -15.14
N GLY A 187 -10.66 -7.69 -14.31
CA GLY A 187 -10.83 -6.29 -14.67
C GLY A 187 -12.30 -5.87 -14.73
N TYR A 188 -12.53 -4.65 -15.23
CA TYR A 188 -13.85 -4.04 -15.25
C TYR A 188 -14.62 -4.29 -16.56
N LYS A 189 -15.88 -4.72 -16.44
CA LYS A 189 -16.82 -4.81 -17.57
C LYS A 189 -17.26 -3.40 -17.97
N GLY A 190 -16.59 -2.80 -18.94
CA GLY A 190 -16.94 -1.45 -19.45
C GLY A 190 -15.77 -0.59 -19.93
N LEU A 191 -14.55 -1.13 -19.95
CA LEU A 191 -13.31 -0.39 -20.18
C LEU A 191 -13.22 0.38 -21.51
N PHE A 192 -14.03 0.03 -22.51
CA PHE A 192 -14.03 0.70 -23.82
C PHE A 192 -14.72 2.08 -23.85
N VAL A 193 -15.25 2.58 -22.73
CA VAL A 193 -16.17 3.76 -22.73
C VAL A 193 -15.68 4.97 -21.90
N LEU A 194 -14.53 4.93 -21.19
CA LEU A 194 -14.15 6.06 -20.31
C LEU A 194 -12.81 6.74 -20.63
N ASN A 195 -12.87 8.07 -20.69
CA ASN A 195 -11.73 8.99 -20.88
C ASN A 195 -10.82 9.15 -19.63
N ASN A 196 -11.16 8.57 -18.47
CA ASN A 196 -10.42 8.72 -17.20
C ASN A 196 -9.98 7.36 -16.63
N ILE A 197 -9.02 6.72 -17.27
CA ILE A 197 -8.51 5.38 -16.89
C ILE A 197 -7.69 5.44 -15.58
N THR A 198 -7.01 6.56 -15.29
CA THR A 198 -6.10 6.68 -14.13
C THR A 198 -6.81 6.62 -12.76
N ASN A 199 -7.96 7.28 -12.60
CA ASN A 199 -8.70 7.29 -11.33
C ASN A 199 -9.37 5.94 -11.03
N LEU A 200 -9.63 5.13 -12.05
CA LEU A 200 -10.24 3.80 -11.87
C LEU A 200 -9.30 2.81 -11.16
N PHE A 201 -7.97 3.01 -11.28
CA PHE A 201 -6.99 2.13 -10.63
C PHE A 201 -6.87 2.40 -9.13
N SER A 202 -6.90 3.68 -8.71
CA SER A 202 -6.68 4.09 -7.31
C SER A 202 -7.86 3.80 -6.39
N GLU A 203 -9.06 3.65 -6.93
CA GLU A 203 -10.27 3.32 -6.15
C GLU A 203 -10.48 1.81 -5.96
N ARG A 204 -9.57 0.99 -6.50
CA ARG A 204 -9.71 -0.46 -6.59
C ARG A 204 -8.53 -1.16 -5.94
N LYS A 205 -8.68 -1.46 -4.66
CA LYS A 205 -7.64 -2.02 -3.81
C LYS A 205 -7.95 -3.45 -3.37
N ILE A 206 -7.11 -4.38 -3.79
CA ILE A 206 -7.12 -5.78 -3.35
C ILE A 206 -6.05 -5.94 -2.27
N VAL A 207 -6.42 -6.37 -1.06
CA VAL A 207 -5.45 -6.60 0.02
C VAL A 207 -5.30 -8.10 0.26
N ILE A 208 -4.07 -8.59 0.12
CA ILE A 208 -3.68 -9.99 0.25
C ILE A 208 -2.83 -10.10 1.50
N ILE A 209 -3.29 -10.89 2.47
CA ILE A 209 -2.62 -11.10 3.74
C ILE A 209 -2.01 -12.51 3.70
N ILE A 210 -0.71 -12.59 3.94
CA ILE A 210 0.05 -13.84 4.06
C ILE A 210 0.56 -14.01 5.49
N PRO A 211 0.63 -15.23 6.04
CA PRO A 211 1.23 -15.44 7.34
C PRO A 211 2.68 -14.97 7.34
N LYS A 212 3.09 -14.28 8.41
CA LYS A 212 4.45 -13.78 8.56
C LYS A 212 5.48 -14.90 8.42
N GLY A 213 6.51 -14.66 7.59
CA GLY A 213 7.57 -15.64 7.34
C GLY A 213 7.12 -16.92 6.61
N TYR A 214 5.91 -16.97 6.08
CA TYR A 214 5.43 -18.13 5.33
C TYR A 214 6.24 -18.34 4.07
N ARG A 215 6.73 -19.59 3.87
CA ARG A 215 7.51 -19.96 2.69
C ARG A 215 6.65 -20.73 1.69
N PHE A 216 6.45 -20.14 0.53
CA PHE A 216 5.80 -20.80 -0.60
C PHE A 216 6.78 -21.66 -1.39
N ARG A 217 6.30 -22.77 -1.95
CA ARG A 217 6.99 -23.54 -2.99
C ARG A 217 7.08 -22.74 -4.29
N ASP A 218 5.97 -22.16 -4.74
CA ASP A 218 5.98 -21.25 -5.88
C ASP A 218 5.06 -20.04 -5.72
N VAL A 219 5.57 -18.88 -6.14
CA VAL A 219 4.81 -17.63 -6.23
C VAL A 219 4.75 -17.17 -7.68
N LYS A 220 3.54 -16.91 -8.19
CA LYS A 220 3.32 -16.37 -9.53
C LYS A 220 2.51 -15.10 -9.43
N ILE A 221 3.08 -13.99 -9.89
CA ILE A 221 2.43 -12.69 -9.90
C ILE A 221 2.35 -12.22 -11.34
N LYS A 222 1.13 -12.00 -11.83
CA LYS A 222 0.86 -11.36 -13.11
C LYS A 222 0.10 -10.08 -12.86
N LEU A 223 0.63 -8.98 -13.38
CA LEU A 223 -0.02 -7.68 -13.31
C LEU A 223 -0.06 -7.07 -14.72
N GLY A 224 -1.26 -6.85 -15.24
CA GLY A 224 -1.47 -6.18 -16.52
C GLY A 224 -1.18 -4.69 -16.43
N ALA A 225 -2.10 -3.95 -15.82
CA ALA A 225 -2.01 -2.52 -15.52
C ALA A 225 -2.41 -2.25 -14.06
N GLY A 226 -1.97 -1.12 -13.51
CA GLY A 226 -2.16 -0.77 -12.10
C GLY A 226 -0.88 -0.95 -11.29
N LYS A 227 -1.02 -1.19 -9.98
CA LYS A 227 0.11 -1.23 -9.04
C LYS A 227 0.02 -2.43 -8.12
N LEU A 228 1.13 -3.12 -7.88
CA LEU A 228 1.24 -4.09 -6.80
C LEU A 228 2.36 -3.66 -5.87
N VAL A 229 2.03 -3.48 -4.59
CA VAL A 229 3.01 -3.25 -3.52
C VAL A 229 3.01 -4.46 -2.61
N GLY A 230 4.17 -4.99 -2.24
CA GLY A 230 4.24 -6.18 -1.41
C GLY A 230 5.42 -6.20 -0.47
N ARG A 231 5.26 -6.88 0.67
CA ARG A 231 6.34 -7.17 1.60
C ARG A 231 6.28 -8.60 2.11
N GLY A 232 7.44 -9.20 2.40
CA GLY A 232 7.54 -10.46 3.14
C GLY A 232 7.24 -11.70 2.31
N ILE A 233 7.51 -11.66 1.00
CA ILE A 233 7.27 -12.81 0.12
C ILE A 233 8.51 -13.71 0.13
N LEU A 234 8.36 -14.92 0.67
CA LEU A 234 9.40 -15.95 0.69
C LEU A 234 8.98 -17.12 -0.21
N ALA A 235 9.81 -17.48 -1.18
CA ALA A 235 9.50 -18.55 -2.14
C ALA A 235 10.70 -19.45 -2.46
N GLU A 236 10.47 -20.73 -2.74
CA GLU A 236 11.50 -21.59 -3.35
C GLU A 236 11.71 -21.23 -4.82
N THR A 237 10.64 -20.93 -5.54
CA THR A 237 10.68 -20.41 -6.91
C THR A 237 9.67 -19.30 -7.12
N SER A 238 9.95 -18.37 -8.03
CA SER A 238 8.98 -17.31 -8.31
C SER A 238 8.96 -16.83 -9.76
N ARG A 239 7.81 -16.30 -10.16
CA ARG A 239 7.62 -15.65 -11.44
C ARG A 239 6.85 -14.35 -11.29
N LEU A 240 7.39 -13.29 -11.86
CA LEU A 240 6.74 -11.99 -12.00
C LEU A 240 6.55 -11.69 -13.49
N ASP A 241 5.33 -11.42 -13.93
CA ASP A 241 5.02 -10.94 -15.28
C ASP A 241 4.30 -9.60 -15.16
N LEU A 242 4.97 -8.50 -15.52
CA LEU A 242 4.41 -7.14 -15.52
C LEU A 242 4.20 -6.62 -16.94
N GLY A 243 2.99 -6.13 -17.22
CA GLY A 243 2.62 -5.42 -18.44
C GLY A 243 3.07 -3.95 -18.40
N ALA A 244 2.12 -3.04 -18.15
CA ALA A 244 2.29 -1.59 -18.17
C ALA A 244 2.09 -0.93 -16.79
N GLY A 245 2.03 -1.72 -15.72
CA GLY A 245 1.86 -1.24 -14.34
C GLY A 245 3.17 -0.98 -13.60
N GLU A 246 3.07 -0.93 -12.27
CA GLU A 246 4.20 -0.88 -11.35
C GLU A 246 4.13 -2.04 -10.34
N VAL A 247 5.27 -2.69 -10.08
CA VAL A 247 5.43 -3.66 -9.00
C VAL A 247 6.52 -3.15 -8.07
N VAL A 248 6.25 -3.09 -6.77
CA VAL A 248 7.22 -2.76 -5.72
C VAL A 248 7.18 -3.86 -4.67
N LEU A 249 8.25 -4.65 -4.55
CA LEU A 249 8.35 -5.70 -3.54
C LEU A 249 9.56 -5.46 -2.63
N ALA A 250 9.30 -5.31 -1.34
CA ALA A 250 10.32 -5.30 -0.29
C ALA A 250 10.37 -6.67 0.42
N ASP A 251 11.49 -7.02 1.04
CA ASP A 251 11.66 -8.33 1.69
C ASP A 251 11.22 -9.50 0.78
N TYR A 252 11.68 -9.45 -0.48
CA TYR A 252 11.39 -10.44 -1.49
C TYR A 252 12.53 -11.47 -1.57
N TYR A 253 12.28 -12.67 -1.08
CA TYR A 253 13.26 -13.75 -1.01
C TYR A 253 12.83 -14.91 -1.90
N SER A 254 13.62 -15.22 -2.93
CA SER A 254 13.35 -16.33 -3.83
C SER A 254 14.60 -17.14 -4.15
N GLY A 255 14.41 -18.43 -4.42
CA GLY A 255 15.34 -19.22 -5.20
C GLY A 255 15.32 -18.80 -6.67
N PRO A 256 15.30 -19.76 -7.62
CA PRO A 256 15.18 -19.44 -9.03
C PRO A 256 13.95 -18.56 -9.31
N ALA A 257 14.20 -17.42 -9.96
CA ALA A 257 13.19 -16.41 -10.21
C ALA A 257 13.16 -15.99 -11.69
N LYS A 258 11.97 -15.80 -12.25
CA LYS A 258 11.81 -15.21 -13.58
C LYS A 258 11.00 -13.92 -13.49
N ILE A 259 11.62 -12.79 -13.83
CA ILE A 259 11.03 -11.46 -13.77
C ILE A 259 10.93 -10.92 -15.19
N ASN A 260 9.71 -10.70 -15.67
CA ASN A 260 9.44 -10.15 -16.99
C ASN A 260 8.76 -8.79 -16.82
N CYS A 261 9.32 -7.75 -17.43
CA CYS A 261 8.78 -6.40 -17.43
C CYS A 261 8.58 -5.93 -18.87
N GLY A 262 7.33 -5.64 -19.25
CA GLY A 262 6.96 -5.11 -20.55
C GLY A 262 7.31 -3.63 -20.68
N MET A 263 6.34 -2.77 -20.38
CA MET A 263 6.45 -1.30 -20.40
C MET A 263 6.43 -0.69 -18.99
N GLY A 264 6.15 -1.50 -17.98
CA GLY A 264 6.00 -1.07 -16.59
C GLY A 264 7.32 -0.85 -15.86
N LYS A 265 7.21 -0.79 -14.53
CA LYS A 265 8.34 -0.66 -13.62
C LYS A 265 8.30 -1.74 -12.54
N VAL A 266 9.40 -2.45 -12.38
CA VAL A 266 9.59 -3.45 -11.31
C VAL A 266 10.68 -2.93 -10.37
N LEU A 267 10.34 -2.77 -9.10
CA LEU A 267 11.26 -2.45 -8.00
C LEU A 267 11.30 -3.63 -7.03
N LEU A 268 12.47 -4.20 -6.80
CA LEU A 268 12.66 -5.34 -5.88
C LEU A 268 13.74 -5.04 -4.86
N GLU A 269 13.47 -5.37 -3.60
CA GLU A 269 14.44 -5.41 -2.52
C GLU A 269 14.39 -6.79 -1.86
N GLY A 270 15.54 -7.43 -1.68
CA GLY A 270 15.64 -8.71 -0.97
C GLY A 270 16.79 -9.58 -1.47
N ARG A 271 16.53 -10.87 -1.73
CA ARG A 271 17.56 -11.82 -2.17
C ARG A 271 17.02 -12.80 -3.20
N LEU A 272 17.77 -12.98 -4.27
CA LEU A 272 17.53 -14.01 -5.29
C LEU A 272 18.70 -14.98 -5.32
N THR A 273 18.42 -16.28 -5.40
CA THR A 273 19.45 -17.34 -5.42
C THR A 273 19.23 -18.33 -6.55
N GLY A 274 20.27 -19.09 -6.90
CA GLY A 274 20.23 -20.00 -8.05
C GLY A 274 20.12 -19.24 -9.38
N LYS A 275 19.41 -19.82 -10.36
CA LYS A 275 19.30 -19.25 -11.71
C LYS A 275 18.12 -18.30 -11.80
N CYS A 276 18.42 -17.02 -11.98
CA CYS A 276 17.43 -15.96 -12.09
C CYS A 276 17.45 -15.34 -13.49
N LYS A 277 16.27 -15.11 -14.08
CA LYS A 277 16.10 -14.50 -15.41
C LYS A 277 15.37 -13.18 -15.30
N LEU A 278 15.96 -12.12 -15.84
CA LEU A 278 15.40 -10.77 -15.83
C LEU A 278 15.23 -10.32 -17.28
N ASP A 279 13.98 -10.30 -17.75
CA ASP A 279 13.64 -9.90 -19.13
C ASP A 279 12.93 -8.54 -19.10
N CYS A 280 13.57 -7.51 -19.62
CA CYS A 280 13.03 -6.16 -19.72
C CYS A 280 12.80 -5.77 -21.20
N GLY A 281 11.58 -5.39 -21.55
CA GLY A 281 11.22 -4.88 -22.87
C GLY A 281 11.58 -3.41 -23.02
N MET A 282 10.60 -2.54 -22.75
CA MET A 282 10.74 -1.07 -22.79
C MET A 282 10.70 -0.43 -21.40
N GLY A 283 10.37 -1.20 -20.36
CA GLY A 283 10.20 -0.72 -18.99
C GLY A 283 11.49 -0.60 -18.18
N GLU A 284 11.35 -0.70 -16.87
CA GLU A 284 12.44 -0.68 -15.90
C GLU A 284 12.35 -1.90 -14.97
N ILE A 285 13.49 -2.54 -14.72
CA ILE A 285 13.67 -3.46 -13.59
C ILE A 285 14.81 -2.90 -12.74
N ALA A 286 14.53 -2.51 -11.50
CA ALA A 286 15.55 -2.18 -10.52
C ALA A 286 15.45 -3.15 -9.34
N ALA A 287 16.56 -3.79 -9.00
CA ALA A 287 16.66 -4.75 -7.92
C ALA A 287 17.81 -4.38 -6.99
N SER A 288 17.56 -4.16 -5.70
CA SER A 288 18.58 -4.11 -4.65
C SER A 288 18.63 -5.48 -3.98
N LEU A 289 19.71 -6.21 -4.23
CA LEU A 289 19.83 -7.61 -3.83
C LEU A 289 20.98 -7.81 -2.86
N THR A 290 20.69 -8.43 -1.72
CA THR A 290 21.73 -9.04 -0.88
C THR A 290 22.15 -10.35 -1.52
N VAL A 291 23.29 -10.33 -2.23
CA VAL A 291 23.78 -11.50 -2.95
C VAL A 291 24.74 -12.34 -2.11
N PRO A 292 24.79 -13.66 -2.35
CA PRO A 292 25.91 -14.48 -1.89
C PRO A 292 27.25 -13.98 -2.46
N SER A 293 28.36 -14.33 -1.81
CA SER A 293 29.71 -13.90 -2.19
C SER A 293 30.14 -14.32 -3.60
N ASP A 294 29.50 -15.34 -4.18
CA ASP A 294 29.78 -15.86 -5.51
C ASP A 294 28.52 -15.78 -6.39
N TYR A 295 28.57 -14.93 -7.42
CA TYR A 295 27.52 -14.77 -8.43
C TYR A 295 28.10 -14.63 -9.83
N GLY A 296 27.32 -15.03 -10.82
CA GLY A 296 27.61 -14.85 -12.24
C GLY A 296 26.47 -14.18 -12.98
N TYR A 297 26.77 -13.71 -14.19
CA TYR A 297 25.74 -13.14 -15.04
C TYR A 297 26.02 -13.35 -16.53
N ARG A 298 24.95 -13.35 -17.31
CA ARG A 298 24.94 -13.10 -18.74
C ARG A 298 23.99 -11.95 -19.00
N VAL A 299 24.49 -10.93 -19.67
CA VAL A 299 23.71 -9.75 -20.05
C VAL A 299 23.60 -9.70 -21.56
N LYS A 300 22.38 -9.63 -22.09
CA LYS A 300 22.11 -9.29 -23.48
C LYS A 300 21.41 -7.96 -23.55
N VAL A 301 21.95 -7.03 -24.31
CA VAL A 301 21.41 -5.68 -24.47
C VAL A 301 21.03 -5.46 -25.93
N GLY A 302 19.84 -4.91 -26.16
CA GLY A 302 19.37 -4.36 -27.43
C GLY A 302 19.84 -2.91 -27.59
N MET A 303 18.95 -1.95 -27.32
CA MET A 303 19.25 -0.50 -27.30
C MET A 303 19.15 0.12 -25.89
N GLY A 304 18.89 -0.69 -24.86
CA GLY A 304 18.73 -0.25 -23.47
C GLY A 304 20.03 -0.08 -22.68
N ASP A 305 19.89 0.07 -21.36
CA ASP A 305 21.00 0.15 -20.39
C ASP A 305 20.85 -0.95 -19.34
N VAL A 306 21.92 -1.69 -19.07
CA VAL A 306 21.97 -2.69 -18.01
C VAL A 306 23.12 -2.37 -17.06
N ARG A 307 22.86 -2.44 -15.76
CA ARG A 307 23.88 -2.31 -14.71
C ARG A 307 23.80 -3.49 -13.77
N VAL A 308 24.95 -4.06 -13.43
CA VAL A 308 25.07 -5.16 -12.48
C VAL A 308 26.24 -4.84 -11.54
N GLY A 309 25.94 -4.49 -10.29
CA GLY A 309 26.95 -3.90 -9.41
C GLY A 309 27.54 -2.63 -10.02
N ASP A 310 28.86 -2.56 -10.10
CA ASP A 310 29.60 -1.45 -10.71
C ASP A 310 29.69 -1.55 -12.25
N ASP A 311 29.37 -2.73 -12.82
CA ASP A 311 29.46 -2.96 -14.26
C ASP A 311 28.29 -2.31 -14.99
N ARG A 312 28.57 -1.66 -16.12
CA ARG A 312 27.58 -1.02 -16.99
C ARG A 312 27.70 -1.54 -18.42
N PHE A 313 26.55 -1.90 -18.99
CA PHE A 313 26.41 -2.41 -20.35
C PHE A 313 25.35 -1.59 -21.09
N GLY A 314 25.70 -1.05 -22.24
CA GLY A 314 24.78 -0.28 -23.09
C GLY A 314 25.26 -0.26 -24.54
N GLY A 315 24.54 0.43 -25.42
CA GLY A 315 24.89 0.56 -26.84
C GLY A 315 23.92 -0.19 -27.76
N MET A 316 24.28 -0.31 -29.05
CA MET A 316 23.48 -0.98 -30.08
C MET A 316 23.84 -2.47 -30.19
N GLY A 317 23.38 -3.28 -29.23
CA GLY A 317 23.55 -4.73 -29.26
C GLY A 317 24.79 -5.22 -28.53
N GLY A 318 24.65 -6.29 -27.74
CA GLY A 318 25.79 -6.96 -27.11
C GLY A 318 25.41 -8.16 -26.26
N THR A 319 26.37 -9.06 -26.04
CA THR A 319 26.25 -10.13 -25.03
C THR A 319 27.51 -10.14 -24.17
N TYR A 320 27.33 -9.97 -22.87
CA TYR A 320 28.38 -9.90 -21.86
C TYR A 320 28.21 -11.05 -20.87
N LYS A 321 29.31 -11.55 -20.33
CA LYS A 321 29.31 -12.75 -19.48
C LYS A 321 30.35 -12.57 -18.38
N SER A 322 29.99 -12.94 -17.17
CA SER A 322 30.91 -13.07 -16.04
C SER A 322 30.55 -14.30 -15.23
N ASN A 323 31.58 -15.01 -14.74
CA ASN A 323 31.47 -16.15 -13.83
C ASN A 323 30.35 -17.16 -14.19
N LEU A 324 30.45 -17.77 -15.38
CA LEU A 324 29.39 -18.65 -15.93
C LEU A 324 29.16 -19.96 -15.16
N GLN A 325 30.06 -20.29 -14.23
CA GLN A 325 29.99 -21.51 -13.42
C GLN A 325 29.34 -21.26 -12.04
N ALA A 326 29.07 -20.00 -11.69
CA ALA A 326 28.42 -19.66 -10.44
C ALA A 326 27.06 -20.34 -10.29
N GLU A 327 26.78 -20.82 -9.08
CA GLU A 327 25.48 -21.39 -8.73
C GLU A 327 24.38 -20.30 -8.77
N ASN A 328 24.68 -19.13 -8.21
CA ASN A 328 23.83 -17.95 -8.29
C ASN A 328 24.13 -17.22 -9.60
N PHE A 329 23.16 -17.17 -10.50
CA PHE A 329 23.39 -16.74 -11.87
C PHE A 329 22.24 -15.90 -12.41
N PHE A 330 22.56 -14.71 -12.93
CA PHE A 330 21.59 -13.80 -13.55
C PHE A 330 21.67 -13.85 -15.09
N ASP A 331 20.60 -14.32 -15.75
CA ASP A 331 20.42 -14.17 -17.20
C ASP A 331 19.54 -12.96 -17.49
N ILE A 332 20.16 -11.85 -17.87
CA ILE A 332 19.53 -10.55 -18.05
C ILE A 332 19.38 -10.25 -19.53
N ASN A 333 18.16 -10.04 -20.01
CA ASN A 333 17.88 -9.60 -21.38
C ASN A 333 17.17 -8.26 -21.31
N CYS A 334 17.74 -7.23 -21.94
CA CYS A 334 17.17 -5.89 -21.97
C CYS A 334 17.01 -5.43 -23.41
N GLY A 335 15.76 -5.13 -23.82
CA GLY A 335 15.43 -4.60 -25.13
C GLY A 335 15.82 -3.13 -25.26
N MET A 336 14.86 -2.23 -25.06
CA MET A 336 15.03 -0.77 -25.10
C MET A 336 14.91 -0.11 -23.72
N GLY A 337 14.49 -0.86 -22.71
CA GLY A 337 14.33 -0.38 -21.34
C GLY A 337 15.62 -0.31 -20.55
N SER A 338 15.49 -0.43 -19.22
CA SER A 338 16.64 -0.50 -18.32
C SER A 338 16.54 -1.65 -17.32
N VAL A 339 17.70 -2.20 -16.95
CA VAL A 339 17.82 -3.16 -15.84
C VAL A 339 18.95 -2.72 -14.93
N LYS A 340 18.68 -2.49 -13.65
CA LYS A 340 19.68 -2.16 -12.63
C LYS A 340 19.64 -3.19 -11.52
N VAL A 341 20.72 -3.94 -11.34
CA VAL A 341 20.91 -4.85 -10.21
C VAL A 341 21.98 -4.26 -9.31
N VAL A 342 21.56 -3.71 -8.18
CA VAL A 342 22.44 -3.27 -7.09
C VAL A 342 22.73 -4.48 -6.20
N LEU A 343 23.99 -4.63 -5.82
CA LEU A 343 24.48 -5.78 -5.08
C LEU A 343 24.98 -5.28 -3.73
N ASP A 344 24.15 -5.46 -2.71
CA ASP A 344 24.48 -5.09 -1.34
C ASP A 344 25.28 -6.25 -0.71
N ARG A 345 26.47 -5.92 -0.18
CA ARG A 345 27.37 -6.86 0.51
C ARG A 345 27.17 -6.82 2.01
#